data_AF-A4FHP2-F1
#
_entry.id   AF-A4FHP2-F1
#
_cell.length_a   1.000
_cell.length_b   1.000
_cell.length_c   1.000
_cell.angle_alpha   90.00
_cell.angle_beta   90.00
_cell.angle_gamma   90.00
#
_symmetry.space_group_name_H-M   'P 1'
#
loop_
_entity.id
_entity.type
_entity.pdbx_description
1 polymer ?
#
loop_
_entity_poly.entity_id
_entity_poly.type
_entity_poly.pdbx_seq_one_letter_code
_entity_poly.pdbx_strand_id
1 'polypeptide(L)' 'MANTAHFVNSAGRLFPRIVVRDDRGRMVAEFEVPPSVTHPAAAEGELRAAGWKRDGEWGSTGRGWEAPVSPL' A
#
# COMPACT_ATOMS: atom_id res chain seq x y z
N MET A 1 13.35 -4.10 -11.33
CA MET A 1 11.92 -4.49 -11.29
C MET A 1 11.35 -3.84 -10.05
N ALA A 2 10.32 -3.00 -10.19
CA ALA A 2 9.78 -2.21 -9.09
C ALA A 2 8.47 -2.84 -8.61
N ASN A 3 8.34 -3.03 -7.29
CA ASN A 3 7.08 -3.49 -6.72
C ASN A 3 6.15 -2.28 -6.57
N THR A 4 4.84 -2.53 -6.49
CA THR A 4 3.83 -1.47 -6.33
C THR A 4 2.98 -1.79 -5.12
N ALA A 5 2.92 -0.86 -4.17
CA ALA A 5 1.98 -0.89 -3.08
C ALA A 5 0.66 -0.26 -3.52
N HIS A 6 -0.45 -0.92 -3.22
CA HIS A 6 -1.80 -0.42 -3.45
C HIS A 6 -2.52 -0.29 -2.11
N PHE A 7 -2.76 0.95 -1.68
CA PHE A 7 -3.54 1.28 -0.49
C PHE A 7 -5.03 1.26 -0.85
N VAL A 8 -5.75 0.32 -0.25
CA VAL A 8 -7.17 0.10 -0.49
C VAL A 8 -7.95 0.58 0.73
N ASN A 9 -8.49 1.79 0.63
CA ASN A 9 -9.48 2.31 1.56
C ASN A 9 -10.88 1.86 1.08
N SER A 10 -11.22 0.59 1.26
CA SER A 10 -12.54 0.09 0.85
C SER A 10 -13.61 0.64 1.79
N ALA A 11 -14.58 1.37 1.24
CA ALA A 11 -15.80 1.84 1.90
C ALA A 11 -16.77 0.73 2.37
N GLY A 12 -16.26 -0.48 2.62
CA GLY A 12 -17.02 -1.66 3.04
C GLY A 12 -16.19 -2.72 3.77
N ARG A 13 -14.92 -2.45 4.08
CA ARG A 13 -14.11 -3.29 5.00
C ARG A 13 -13.87 -2.52 6.29
N LEU A 14 -13.83 -3.23 7.41
CA LEU A 14 -13.58 -2.65 8.74
C LEU A 14 -12.17 -2.04 8.85
N PHE A 15 -11.23 -2.52 8.03
CA PHE A 15 -9.83 -2.10 8.05
C PHE A 15 -9.31 -1.82 6.63
N PRO A 16 -8.68 -0.65 6.40
CA PRO A 16 -7.87 -0.40 5.22
C PRO A 16 -6.72 -1.42 5.14
N ARG A 17 -6.19 -1.62 3.94
CA ARG A 17 -5.07 -2.54 3.72
C ARG A 17 -4.12 -2.04 2.65
N ILE A 18 -2.89 -2.52 2.70
CA ILE A 18 -1.91 -2.35 1.63
C ILE A 18 -1.65 -3.72 1.00
N VAL A 19 -1.72 -3.75 -0.33
CA VAL A 19 -1.35 -4.92 -1.13
C VAL A 19 -0.12 -4.55 -1.96
N VAL A 20 0.98 -5.26 -1.76
CA VAL A 20 2.19 -5.11 -2.57
C VAL A 20 2.16 -6.14 -3.70
N ARG A 21 2.40 -5.68 -4.92
CA ARG A 21 2.48 -6.52 -6.12
C ARG A 21 3.84 -6.40 -6.80
N ASP A 22 4.27 -7.47 -7.44
CA ASP A 22 5.44 -7.47 -8.33
C ASP A 22 5.13 -6.78 -9.67
N ASP A 23 6.14 -6.65 -10.53
CA ASP A 23 6.04 -6.06 -11.87
C ASP A 23 5.11 -6.84 -12.83
N ARG A 24 4.74 -8.08 -12.46
CA ARG A 24 3.79 -8.93 -13.19
C ARG A 24 2.38 -8.87 -12.59
N GLY A 25 2.15 -8.01 -11.61
CA GLY A 25 0.87 -7.84 -10.93
C GLY A 25 0.55 -8.94 -9.90
N ARG A 26 1.49 -9.84 -9.59
CA ARG A 26 1.28 -10.88 -8.59
C ARG A 26 1.45 -10.30 -7.20
N MET A 27 0.54 -10.65 -6.29
CA MET A 27 0.63 -10.24 -4.90
C MET A 27 1.84 -10.90 -4.23
N VAL A 28 2.69 -10.07 -3.61
CA VAL A 28 3.87 -10.51 -2.86
C VAL A 28 3.73 -10.28 -1.36
N ALA A 29 2.93 -9.28 -0.97
CA ALA A 29 2.57 -9.04 0.43
C ALA A 29 1.18 -8.42 0.52
N GLU A 30 0.49 -8.69 1.63
CA GLU A 30 -0.74 -8.01 2.02
C GLU A 30 -0.69 -7.82 3.53
N PHE A 31 -1.04 -6.63 4.00
CA PHE A 31 -1.13 -6.33 5.42
C PHE A 31 -2.25 -5.33 5.68
N GLU A 32 -2.88 -5.49 6.84
CA GLU A 32 -3.90 -4.58 7.34
C GLU A 32 -3.24 -3.32 7.87
N VAL A 33 -3.96 -2.21 7.72
CA VAL A 33 -3.56 -0.90 8.22
C VAL A 33 -4.59 -0.49 9.27
N PRO A 34 -4.19 0.19 10.36
CA PRO A 34 -5.14 0.65 11.36
C PRO A 34 -6.32 1.42 10.73
N PRO A 35 -7.54 1.27 11.27
CA PRO A 35 -8.74 1.87 10.68
C PRO A 35 -8.73 3.41 10.77
N SER A 36 -7.89 3.97 11.65
CA SER A 36 -7.63 5.41 11.74
C SER A 36 -6.86 5.97 10.53
N VAL A 37 -6.18 5.12 9.76
CA VAL A 37 -5.42 5.52 8.58
C VAL A 37 -6.35 5.54 7.37
N THR A 38 -6.90 6.71 7.07
CA THR A 38 -7.80 6.89 5.93
C THR A 38 -7.09 7.41 4.67
N HIS A 39 -5.84 7.84 4.80
CA HIS A 39 -5.04 8.41 3.72
C HIS A 39 -3.69 7.68 3.62
N PRO A 40 -3.20 7.35 2.40
CA PRO A 40 -1.97 6.58 2.22
C PRO A 40 -0.71 7.27 2.78
N ALA A 41 -0.71 8.60 2.86
CA ALA A 41 0.37 9.36 3.48
C ALA A 41 0.60 9.00 4.96
N ALA A 42 -0.46 8.58 5.66
CA ALA A 42 -0.38 8.13 7.05
C ALA A 42 -0.02 6.62 7.17
N ALA A 43 0.04 5.88 6.06
CA ALA A 43 0.35 4.46 6.05
C ALA A 43 1.86 4.15 5.89
N GLU A 44 2.72 5.17 5.76
CA GLU A 44 4.17 5.01 5.61
C GLU A 44 4.80 4.23 6.77
N GLY A 45 4.32 4.46 8.00
CA GLY A 45 4.79 3.73 9.18
C GLY A 45 4.51 2.24 9.09
N GLU A 46 3.30 1.87 8.68
CA GLU A 46 2.89 0.46 8.49
C GLU A 46 3.64 -0.18 7.33
N LEU A 47 3.85 0.57 6.24
CA LEU A 47 4.62 0.13 5.09
C LEU A 47 6.06 -0.25 5.49
N ARG A 48 6.70 0.60 6.30
CA ARG A 48 8.04 0.35 6.85
C ARG A 48 8.06 -0.79 7.86
N ALA A 49 7.07 -0.87 8.75
CA ALA A 49 6.95 -1.97 9.70
C ALA A 49 6.79 -3.32 8.98
N ALA A 50 6.14 -3.33 7.81
CA ALA A 50 5.99 -4.50 6.94
C ALA A 50 7.24 -4.79 6.07
N GLY A 51 8.34 -4.05 6.24
CA GLY A 51 9.60 -4.30 5.52
C GLY A 51 9.68 -3.66 4.14
N TRP A 52 8.89 -2.63 3.86
CA TRP A 52 8.85 -1.94 2.58
C TRP A 52 9.18 -0.45 2.73
N LYS A 53 9.82 0.12 1.72
CA LYS A 53 10.01 1.58 1.58
C LYS A 53 9.31 2.06 0.33
N ARG A 54 8.77 3.27 0.40
CA ARG A 54 8.16 3.95 -0.74
C ARG A 54 9.22 4.70 -1.53
N ASP A 55 9.25 4.47 -2.85
CA ASP A 55 10.24 5.04 -3.78
C ASP A 55 9.68 6.23 -4.57
N GLY A 56 8.40 6.55 -4.43
CA GLY A 56 7.74 7.64 -5.16
C GLY A 56 6.41 8.06 -4.54
N GLU A 57 5.83 9.14 -5.03
CA GLU A 57 4.57 9.67 -4.51
C GLU A 57 3.38 8.73 -4.75
N TRP A 58 2.40 8.77 -3.83
CA TRP A 58 1.15 8.05 -4.00
C TRP A 58 0.32 8.69 -5.12
N GLY A 59 0.04 7.92 -6.17
CA GLY A 59 -0.92 8.28 -7.21
C GLY A 59 -2.31 7.80 -6.83
N SER A 60 -3.31 8.68 -6.91
CA SER A 60 -4.72 8.28 -6.76
C SER A 60 -5.16 7.43 -7.95
N THR A 61 -5.78 6.30 -7.68
CA THR A 61 -6.46 5.48 -8.67
C THR A 61 -7.96 5.49 -8.34
N GLY A 62 -8.83 5.22 -9.31
CA GLY A 62 -10.27 5.13 -9.05
C GLY A 62 -10.69 4.04 -8.03
N ARG A 63 -9.73 3.29 -7.47
CA ARG A 63 -9.94 2.20 -6.50
C ARG A 63 -9.10 2.33 -5.23
N GLY A 64 -8.35 3.41 -5.05
CA GLY A 64 -7.42 3.58 -3.94
C GLY A 64 -6.23 4.46 -4.32
N TRP A 65 -5.05 4.13 -3.81
CA TRP A 65 -3.81 4.83 -4.13
C TRP A 65 -2.69 3.84 -4.38
N GLU A 66 -1.81 4.15 -5.32
CA GLU A 66 -0.68 3.30 -5.69
C GLU A 66 0.64 4.06 -5.59
N ALA A 67 1.69 3.39 -5.13
CA ALA A 67 3.05 3.93 -5.10
C ALA A 67 4.09 2.85 -5.40
N PRO A 68 5.19 3.18 -6.10
CA PRO A 68 6.32 2.26 -6.24
C PRO A 68 7.00 2.04 -4.88
N VAL A 69 7.36 0.79 -4.62
CA VAL A 69 8.01 0.37 -3.37
C VAL A 69 9.14 -0.62 -3.63
N SER A 70 10.04 -0.71 -2.67
CA SER A 70 11.10 -1.71 -2.64
C SER A 70 11.26 -2.29 -1.23
N PRO A 71 11.84 -3.49 -1.09
CA PRO A 71 12.16 -4.05 0.22
C PRO A 71 13.12 -3.12 0.99
N LEU A 72 12.92 -3.03 2.31
CA LEU A 72 13.85 -2.37 3.24
C LEU A 72 15.16 -3.14 3.40
#